data_AF-A0A7S0FU75-F1
#
_entry.id   AF-A0A7S0FU75-F1
#
_cell.length_a   1.000
_cell.length_b   1.000
_cell.length_c   1.000
_cell.angle_alpha   90.00
_cell.angle_beta   90.00
_cell.angle_gamma   90.00
#
_symmetry.space_group_name_H-M   'P 1'
#
loop_
_entity.id
_entity.type
_entity.pdbx_description
1 polymer ?
#
loop_
_entity_poly.entity_id
_entity_poly.type
_entity_poly.pdbx_seq_one_letter_code
_entity_poly.pdbx_strand_id
1 'polypeptide(L)'
;SVVFLALEWPSLRGFLYDWYLHPTGGFYGVREATRSGHAQLDFRTRRIHVVNRALGRRIQASARAEAFFLNGSRAGPARLFPVDVPGNSVGELGQEPRHGSLTILRLSLVERPRASPRPSEYLVPALPSD
;
A
#
# COMPACT_ATOMS: atom_id res chain seq x y z
N SER A 1 21.71 -2.56 -11.35
CA SER A 1 21.33 -3.97 -11.52
C SER A 1 20.20 -4.05 -12.54
N VAL A 2 20.36 -4.87 -13.58
CA VAL A 2 19.32 -5.09 -14.60
C VAL A 2 18.36 -6.16 -14.10
N VAL A 3 17.04 -5.92 -14.19
CA VAL A 3 15.98 -6.87 -13.82
C VAL A 3 15.22 -7.24 -15.09
N PHE A 4 15.10 -8.53 -15.36
CA PHE A 4 14.31 -9.10 -16.45
C PHE A 4 13.00 -9.68 -15.89
N LEU A 5 11.93 -9.64 -16.68
CA LEU A 5 10.61 -10.13 -16.26
C LEU A 5 10.57 -11.66 -16.11
N ALA A 6 11.29 -12.37 -16.99
CA ALA A 6 11.53 -13.81 -16.95
C ALA A 6 12.92 -14.10 -17.52
N LEU A 7 13.46 -15.30 -17.24
CA LEU A 7 14.74 -15.76 -17.77
C LEU A 7 14.52 -16.78 -18.88
N GLU A 8 15.39 -16.76 -19.89
CA GLU A 8 15.41 -17.68 -21.02
C GLU A 8 16.18 -18.99 -20.74
N TRP A 9 16.74 -19.12 -19.53
CA TRP A 9 17.48 -20.28 -19.01
C TRP A 9 17.62 -20.18 -17.47
N PRO A 10 17.94 -21.26 -16.73
CA PRO A 10 18.03 -21.22 -15.26
C PRO A 10 19.15 -20.28 -14.78
N SER A 11 18.79 -19.13 -14.23
CA SER A 11 19.73 -18.16 -13.64
C SER A 11 19.36 -17.89 -12.18
N LEU A 12 20.36 -17.46 -11.40
CA LEU A 12 20.27 -17.27 -9.94
C LEU A 12 19.87 -15.85 -9.52
N ARG A 13 19.84 -14.86 -10.43
CA ARG A 13 19.53 -13.46 -10.10
C ARG A 13 18.78 -12.73 -11.22
N GLY A 14 18.07 -11.67 -10.84
CA GLY A 14 17.53 -10.68 -11.80
C GLY A 14 16.18 -11.02 -12.40
N PHE A 15 15.35 -11.82 -11.73
CA PHE A 15 14.05 -12.28 -12.22
C PHE A 15 12.93 -12.13 -11.20
N LEU A 16 11.71 -11.90 -11.68
CA LEU A 16 10.50 -11.92 -10.85
C LEU A 16 9.91 -13.33 -10.78
N TYR A 17 9.92 -14.05 -11.90
CA TYR A 17 9.50 -15.44 -12.01
C TYR A 17 10.68 -16.31 -12.40
N ASP A 18 10.76 -17.51 -11.83
CA ASP A 18 11.72 -18.50 -12.29
C ASP A 18 11.30 -19.12 -13.65
N TRP A 19 12.13 -20.04 -14.16
CA TRP A 19 11.88 -20.75 -15.42
C TRP A 19 10.54 -21.49 -15.46
N TYR A 20 10.06 -21.96 -14.31
CA TYR A 20 8.80 -22.69 -14.18
C TYR A 20 7.62 -21.76 -13.85
N LEU A 21 7.77 -20.45 -14.05
CA LEU A 21 6.79 -19.42 -13.71
C LEU A 21 6.43 -19.38 -12.22
N HIS A 22 7.29 -19.91 -11.35
CA HIS A 22 7.09 -19.81 -9.92
C HIS A 22 7.48 -18.40 -9.44
N PRO A 23 6.59 -17.69 -8.71
CA PRO A 23 6.85 -16.33 -8.26
C PRO A 23 7.93 -16.31 -7.17
N THR A 24 8.94 -15.46 -7.34
CA THR A 24 9.99 -15.25 -6.34
C THR A 24 9.66 -14.12 -5.36
N GLY A 25 10.52 -13.93 -4.35
CA GLY A 25 10.43 -12.75 -3.48
C GLY A 25 10.45 -11.41 -4.24
N GLY A 26 11.14 -11.35 -5.38
CA GLY A 26 11.15 -10.16 -6.24
C GLY A 26 9.77 -9.85 -6.81
N PHE A 27 9.03 -10.88 -7.25
CA PHE A 27 7.65 -10.73 -7.72
C PHE A 27 6.75 -10.13 -6.65
N TYR A 28 6.78 -10.66 -5.43
CA TYR A 28 5.95 -10.15 -4.34
C TYR A 28 6.30 -8.71 -3.95
N GLY A 29 7.59 -8.35 -3.97
CA GLY A 29 8.05 -6.98 -3.72
C GLY A 29 7.53 -5.99 -4.77
N VAL A 30 7.67 -6.33 -6.07
CA VAL A 30 7.15 -5.50 -7.16
C VAL A 30 5.62 -5.42 -7.12
N ARG A 31 4.94 -6.55 -6.85
CA ARG A 31 3.49 -6.60 -6.74
C ARG A 31 2.98 -5.67 -5.65
N GLU A 32 3.60 -5.66 -4.47
CA GLU A 32 3.19 -4.76 -3.38
C GLU A 32 3.51 -3.29 -3.71
N ALA A 33 4.69 -3.00 -4.27
CA ALA A 33 5.10 -1.65 -4.65
C ALA A 33 4.29 -1.06 -5.84
N THR A 34 3.58 -1.89 -6.60
CA THR A 34 2.79 -1.46 -7.76
C THR A 34 1.28 -1.45 -7.50
N ARG A 35 0.84 -1.71 -6.26
CA ARG A 35 -0.58 -1.63 -5.88
C ARG A 35 -1.17 -0.25 -6.18
N SER A 36 -2.45 -0.22 -6.52
CA SER A 36 -3.16 1.00 -6.92
C SER A 36 -3.18 2.09 -5.84
N GLY A 37 -3.15 1.71 -4.57
CA GLY A 37 -2.99 2.62 -3.43
C GLY A 37 -2.19 1.93 -2.34
N HIS A 38 -1.05 2.51 -1.96
CA HIS A 38 -0.20 1.93 -0.92
C HIS A 38 0.68 2.99 -0.26
N ALA A 39 1.12 2.71 0.96
CA ALA A 39 2.06 3.55 1.71
C ALA A 39 3.48 2.99 1.59
N GLN A 40 4.47 3.86 1.43
CA GLN A 40 5.87 3.52 1.29
C GLN A 40 6.73 4.38 2.23
N LEU A 41 7.88 3.86 2.62
CA LEU A 41 8.91 4.59 3.33
C LEU A 41 10.04 4.92 2.36
N ASP A 42 10.38 6.20 2.21
CA ASP A 42 11.66 6.60 1.61
C ASP A 42 12.77 6.30 2.62
N PHE A 43 13.62 5.31 2.33
CA PHE A 43 14.71 4.93 3.24
C PHE A 43 15.78 6.00 3.44
N ARG A 44 15.94 6.93 2.49
CA ARG A 44 16.95 8.01 2.57
C ARG A 44 16.50 9.10 3.53
N THR A 45 15.29 9.63 3.32
CA THR A 45 14.75 10.74 4.14
C THR A 45 13.93 10.26 5.33
N ARG A 46 13.56 8.97 5.35
CA ARG A 46 12.59 8.35 6.27
C ARG A 46 11.20 8.98 6.20
N ARG A 47 10.85 9.61 5.08
CA ARG A 47 9.50 10.15 4.87
C ARG A 47 8.56 9.04 4.44
N ILE A 48 7.34 9.09 4.97
CA ILE A 48 6.25 8.20 4.64
C ILE A 48 5.47 8.86 3.51
N HIS A 49 5.35 8.16 2.40
CA HIS A 49 4.60 8.59 1.22
C HIS A 49 3.41 7.67 1.00
N VAL A 50 2.31 8.21 0.51
CA VAL A 50 1.18 7.44 -0.02
C VAL A 50 1.13 7.67 -1.53
N VAL A 51 1.22 6.57 -2.27
CA VAL A 51 1.17 6.58 -3.72
C VAL A 51 -0.21 6.12 -4.16
N ASN A 52 -0.88 6.95 -4.94
CA ASN A 52 -2.17 6.63 -5.56
C ASN A 52 -2.01 6.55 -7.08
N ARG A 53 -2.03 5.35 -7.63
CA ARG A 53 -1.92 5.08 -9.08
C ARG A 53 -3.27 4.97 -9.77
N ALA A 54 -4.38 5.02 -9.04
CA ALA A 54 -5.71 4.86 -9.64
C ALA A 54 -6.09 6.11 -10.45
N LEU A 55 -6.58 5.91 -11.67
CA LEU A 55 -7.12 6.97 -12.52
C LEU A 55 -8.54 7.30 -12.02
N GLY A 56 -8.69 8.44 -11.35
CA GLY A 56 -10.00 8.96 -10.91
C GLY A 56 -10.46 8.56 -9.50
N ARG A 57 -9.81 7.61 -8.81
CA ARG A 57 -10.13 7.28 -7.43
C ARG A 57 -9.22 8.03 -6.47
N ARG A 58 -9.78 8.92 -5.65
CA ARG A 58 -9.09 9.59 -4.55
C ARG A 58 -9.00 8.66 -3.33
N ILE A 59 -7.88 8.68 -2.62
CA ILE A 59 -7.71 7.95 -1.35
C ILE A 59 -8.00 8.93 -0.22
N GLN A 60 -9.10 8.70 0.50
CA GLN A 60 -9.47 9.42 1.72
C GLN A 60 -9.53 8.44 2.89
N ALA A 61 -8.43 8.35 3.63
CA ALA A 61 -8.20 7.30 4.63
C ALA A 61 -7.41 7.84 5.82
N SER A 62 -7.12 6.99 6.80
CA SER A 62 -6.11 7.25 7.82
C SER A 62 -4.96 6.26 7.65
N ALA A 63 -3.73 6.74 7.51
CA ALA A 63 -2.56 5.87 7.51
C ALA A 63 -2.07 5.67 8.94
N ARG A 64 -1.86 4.42 9.33
CA ARG A 64 -1.33 4.03 10.63
C ARG A 64 0.09 3.50 10.48
N ALA A 65 1.02 4.12 11.19
CA ALA A 65 2.42 3.73 11.27
C ALA A 65 2.75 3.20 12.67
N GLU A 66 3.26 1.98 12.74
CA GLU A 66 3.64 1.31 13.98
C GLU A 66 5.02 0.67 13.83
N ALA A 67 5.96 1.06 14.68
CA ALA A 67 7.29 0.46 14.74
C ALA A 67 7.35 -0.60 15.85
N PHE A 68 7.96 -1.74 15.54
CA PHE A 68 8.15 -2.86 16.44
C PHE A 68 9.61 -3.24 16.51
N PHE A 69 10.11 -3.57 17.70
CA PHE A 69 11.39 -4.25 17.85
C PHE A 69 11.26 -5.72 17.43
N LEU A 70 12.39 -6.40 17.20
CA LEU A 70 12.40 -7.81 16.80
C LEU A 70 11.80 -8.75 17.85
N ASN A 71 11.76 -8.32 19.12
CA ASN A 71 11.10 -9.05 20.20
C ASN A 71 9.56 -8.89 20.19
N GLY A 72 8.99 -8.17 19.21
CA GLY A 72 7.55 -7.91 19.09
C GLY A 72 7.01 -6.75 19.92
N SER A 73 7.83 -6.15 20.81
CA SER A 73 7.42 -4.98 21.57
C SER A 73 7.36 -3.72 20.68
N ARG A 74 6.45 -2.79 20.99
CA ARG A 74 6.31 -1.54 20.24
C ARG A 74 7.47 -0.60 20.56
N ALA A 75 8.08 -0.02 19.52
CA ALA A 75 9.15 0.96 19.66
C ALA A 75 8.64 2.37 20.02
N GLY A 76 7.32 2.57 20.01
CA GLY A 76 6.67 3.81 20.39
C GLY A 76 5.14 3.75 20.19
N PRO A 77 4.42 4.85 20.44
CA PRO A 77 3.00 4.93 20.15
C PRO A 77 2.71 4.82 18.66
N ALA A 78 1.57 4.24 18.31
CA ALA A 78 1.09 4.21 16.93
C ALA A 78 0.78 5.63 16.45
N ARG A 79 1.17 5.96 15.22
CA ARG A 79 0.95 7.29 14.63
C ARG A 79 -0.10 7.19 13.54
N LEU A 80 -1.06 8.10 13.58
CA LEU A 80 -2.16 8.18 12.63
C LEU A 80 -2.03 9.46 11.83
N PHE A 81 -2.05 9.34 10.51
CA PHE A 81 -1.98 10.45 9.58
C PHE A 81 -3.27 10.52 8.77
N PRO A 82 -3.93 11.67 8.69
CA PRO A 82 -5.01 11.85 7.72
C PRO A 82 -4.42 11.78 6.31
N VAL A 83 -5.06 11.01 5.44
CA VAL A 83 -4.64 10.82 4.05
C VAL A 83 -5.71 11.37 3.14
N ASP A 84 -5.34 12.33 2.30
CA ASP A 84 -6.16 12.81 1.20
C ASP A 84 -5.29 12.96 -0.05
N VAL A 85 -5.28 11.93 -0.89
CA VAL A 85 -4.41 11.85 -2.07
C VAL A 85 -5.25 11.68 -3.33
N PRO A 86 -5.25 12.67 -4.25
CA PRO A 86 -5.90 12.57 -5.55
C PRO A 86 -5.47 11.34 -6.35
N GLY A 87 -6.28 10.93 -7.33
CA GLY A 87 -5.88 9.89 -8.29
C GLY A 87 -4.59 10.28 -9.03
N ASN A 88 -3.79 9.28 -9.39
CA ASN A 88 -2.51 9.45 -10.11
C ASN A 88 -1.55 10.47 -9.46
N SER A 89 -1.42 10.44 -8.13
CA SER A 89 -0.58 11.39 -7.37
C SER A 89 0.11 10.73 -6.18
N VAL A 90 1.04 11.47 -5.57
CA VAL A 90 1.78 11.06 -4.37
C VAL A 90 1.59 12.10 -3.29
N GLY A 91 1.22 11.67 -2.09
CA GLY A 91 1.15 12.50 -0.88
C GLY A 91 2.26 12.16 0.10
N GLU A 92 2.86 13.17 0.74
CA GLU A 92 3.75 12.98 1.88
C GLU A 92 2.94 13.11 3.18
N LEU A 93 3.14 12.17 4.12
CA LEU A 93 2.39 12.16 5.39
C LEU A 93 3.20 12.68 6.58
N GLY A 94 4.52 12.45 6.56
CA GLY A 94 5.40 12.82 7.65
C GLY A 94 6.65 11.94 7.70
N GLN A 95 7.47 12.11 8.74
CA GLN A 95 8.74 11.41 8.88
C GLN A 95 8.68 10.31 9.94
N GLU A 96 9.27 9.15 9.67
CA GLU A 96 9.47 8.05 10.62
C GLU A 96 10.72 8.29 11.48
N PRO A 97 10.58 8.28 12.82
CA PRO A 97 11.71 8.32 13.75
C PRO A 97 12.78 7.29 13.41
N ARG A 98 14.03 7.64 13.74
CA ARG A 98 15.11 6.68 13.78
C ARG A 98 15.12 6.02 15.15
N HIS A 99 15.12 4.70 15.15
CA HIS A 99 15.37 3.90 16.35
C HIS A 99 16.83 3.46 16.34
N GLY A 100 17.47 3.40 17.51
CA GLY A 100 18.88 2.98 17.62
C GLY A 100 19.12 1.49 17.33
N SER A 101 18.04 0.70 17.29
CA SER A 101 18.07 -0.75 17.01
C SER A 101 17.25 -1.07 15.77
N LEU A 102 17.41 -2.29 15.24
CA LEU A 102 16.61 -2.77 14.11
C LEU A 102 15.13 -2.86 14.50
N THR A 103 14.28 -2.20 13.72
CA THR A 103 12.82 -2.17 13.92
C THR A 103 12.10 -2.54 12.64
N ILE A 104 10.97 -3.23 12.79
CA ILE A 104 10.00 -3.50 11.73
C ILE A 104 8.96 -2.39 11.75
N LEU A 105 8.83 -1.67 10.63
CA LEU A 105 7.77 -0.67 10.45
C LEU A 105 6.57 -1.30 9.74
N ARG A 106 5.42 -1.27 10.40
CA ARG A 106 4.13 -1.62 9.80
C ARG A 106 3.39 -0.35 9.39
N LEU A 107 3.19 -0.19 8.08
CA LEU A 107 2.34 0.84 7.49
C LEU A 107 1.03 0.20 7.05
N SER A 108 -0.10 0.79 7.46
CA SER A 108 -1.42 0.32 7.05
C SER A 108 -2.32 1.50 6.69
N LEU A 109 -3.01 1.40 5.56
CA LEU A 109 -4.07 2.33 5.18
C LEU A 109 -5.38 1.81 5.77
N VAL A 110 -5.91 2.54 6.73
CA VAL A 110 -7.22 2.28 7.33
C VAL A 110 -8.23 3.12 6.55
N GLU A 111 -8.95 2.49 5.63
CA GLU A 111 -10.04 3.15 4.91
C GLU A 111 -11.09 3.66 5.90
N ARG A 112 -11.64 4.85 5.65
CA ARG A 112 -12.85 5.24 6.38
C ARG A 112 -13.98 4.28 5.94
N PRO A 113 -14.87 3.88 6.86
CA PRO A 113 -16.09 3.21 6.46
C PRO A 113 -16.79 4.10 5.42
N ARG A 114 -17.01 3.57 4.22
CA ARG A 114 -17.88 4.24 3.26
C ARG A 114 -19.25 4.37 3.93
N ALA A 115 -19.83 5.57 3.93
CA ALA A 115 -21.20 5.73 4.38
C ALA A 115 -22.07 4.73 3.60
N SER A 116 -22.77 3.84 4.31
CA SER A 116 -23.69 2.91 3.66
C SER A 116 -24.71 3.72 2.86
N PRO A 117 -25.00 3.35 1.59
CA PRO A 117 -26.09 3.97 0.85
C PRO A 117 -27.39 3.80 1.64
N ARG A 118 -28.19 4.86 1.72
CA ARG A 118 -29.46 4.81 2.46
C ARG A 118 -30.43 3.89 1.70
N PRO A 119 -31.28 3.10 2.37
CA PRO A 119 -32.27 2.22 1.73
C PRO A 119 -33.16 2.91 0.69
N SER A 120 -33.36 4.23 0.82
CA SER A 120 -34.11 5.07 -0.13
C SER A 120 -33.50 5.15 -1.53
N GLU A 121 -32.20 4.87 -1.69
CA GLU A 121 -31.52 4.83 -2.99
C GLU A 121 -31.78 3.50 -3.74
N TYR A 122 -32.41 2.52 -3.10
CA TYR A 122 -32.78 1.22 -3.70
C TYR A 122 -34.24 1.16 -4.15
N LEU A 123 -34.97 2.28 -4.19
CA LEU A 123 -36.32 2.32 -4.75
C LEU A 123 -36.24 2.09 -6.26
N VAL A 124 -36.44 0.83 -6.65
CA VAL A 124 -36.71 0.44 -8.03
C VAL A 124 -38.02 1.12 -8.44
N PRO A 125 -38.07 1.90 -9.54
CA PRO A 125 -39.33 2.40 -10.04
C PRO A 125 -40.23 1.21 -10.37
N ALA A 126 -41.39 1.13 -9.72
CA ALA A 126 -42.38 0.11 -10.03
C ALA A 126 -42.74 0.22 -11.51
N LEU A 127 -42.57 -0.89 -12.25
CA LEU A 127 -43.00 -0.98 -13.64
C LEU A 127 -44.52 -0.74 -13.69
N PRO A 128 -45.02 0.09 -14.62
CA PRO A 128 -46.46 0.25 -14.80
C PRO A 128 -47.05 -1.11 -15.20
N SER A 129 -48.12 -1.51 -14.50
CA SER A 129 -48.92 -2.66 -14.86
C SER A 129 -49.86 -2.28 -16.02
N ASP A 130 -49.64 -2.88 -17.18
CA ASP A 130 -50.64 -2.95 -18.26
C ASP A 130 -51.72 -3.99 -17.94
#